data_AF-A0A8T6P0M4-F1
#
_entry.id   AF-A0A8T6P0M4-F1
#
_cell.length_a   1.000
_cell.length_b   1.000
_cell.length_c   1.000
_cell.angle_alpha   90.00
_cell.angle_beta   90.00
_cell.angle_gamma   90.00
#
_symmetry.space_group_name_H-M   'P 1'
#
loop_
_entity.id
_entity.type
_entity.pdbx_description
1 polymer ?
#
loop_
_entity_poly.entity_id
_entity_poly.type
_entity_poly.pdbx_seq_one_letter_code
_entity_poly.pdbx_strand_id
1 'polypeptide(L)'
;MSRLWLALVIGAAMCGFSAQPAHMQDDLFVEETFDDGEAQGWSLDGAWFVDDGLLSGEGSGYAEYTGVLWRDHVTTVALVELSGILQLHAMADGEQRYILEIIREGDFLILVVNRVFADGSQSDVLASAEAEIAAYNDSFGSEPLFIDFAIEANTVSVRLEGETLIEFFDEFAFDEGRVAINLIDSFALIDALFIEGTGQRPDLTLLAVELVDVYLGSVIVEFEVIVANGGPGEAPPTEVCINPEVSPEAGTCAEVPPLAPQEDVALFVTLELDDDWQGQDAAFVAVLDPGGEIPERDEENNLLVTDVIALPGGGTQVEPPAGVVPPPATGPNLLPVLVLFLGGLLGLALVIRVGRRIRRRGQQREAQRGEPTHDCTPGERYTQVETEVGLRRMKVRHITLRAADANRSVRTLRGALPRTLHRAIRERRTGSDPAETVEAFASGLAAEALDTLLKHDTAQELTVEAHLEGLEVENTYTPYRCVKQGGTTVWKKGIAWTVSQQQARDDALVVLSALDPNTTSKASLLAPIRGAVTAYLEHRFGPDEA
;
A
#
# COMPACT_ATOMS: atom_id res chain seq x y z
N MET A 1 -3.96 68.02 31.97
CA MET A 1 -4.89 66.89 32.19
C MET A 1 -5.75 66.72 30.94
N SER A 2 -6.01 65.47 30.55
CA SER A 2 -6.63 65.00 29.30
C SER A 2 -5.71 64.96 28.08
N ARG A 3 -5.71 63.79 27.41
CA ARG A 3 -4.97 63.32 26.22
C ARG A 3 -4.01 62.14 26.41
N LEU A 4 -3.59 61.81 27.64
CA LEU A 4 -2.72 60.63 27.85
C LEU A 4 -3.45 59.33 28.23
N TRP A 5 -4.76 59.37 28.48
CA TRP A 5 -5.52 58.19 28.98
C TRP A 5 -6.34 57.45 27.91
N LEU A 6 -6.46 57.96 26.68
CA LEU A 6 -7.28 57.33 25.63
C LEU A 6 -6.47 56.37 24.73
N ALA A 7 -5.14 56.49 24.69
CA ALA A 7 -4.28 55.58 23.92
C ALA A 7 -4.04 54.23 24.62
N LEU A 8 -4.30 54.14 25.93
CA LEU A 8 -4.01 52.94 26.73
C LEU A 8 -5.19 51.96 26.82
N VAL A 9 -6.39 52.36 26.37
CA VAL A 9 -7.59 51.49 26.39
C VAL A 9 -7.85 50.84 25.01
N ILE A 10 -7.30 51.38 23.92
CA ILE A 10 -7.39 50.76 22.58
C ILE A 10 -6.28 49.71 22.36
N GLY A 11 -5.16 49.81 23.08
CA GLY A 11 -4.06 48.82 23.01
C GLY A 11 -4.31 47.50 23.74
N ALA A 12 -5.37 47.41 24.57
CA ALA A 12 -5.67 46.21 25.36
C ALA A 12 -6.78 45.32 24.75
N ALA A 13 -7.42 45.74 23.66
CA ALA A 13 -8.47 44.98 22.97
C ALA A 13 -7.98 44.25 21.69
N MET A 14 -6.69 44.36 21.34
CA MET A 14 -6.11 43.79 20.11
C MET A 14 -5.06 42.68 20.36
N CYS A 15 -4.81 42.28 21.61
CA CYS A 15 -3.92 41.14 21.92
C CYS A 15 -4.68 39.85 22.25
N GLY A 16 -5.96 39.78 21.88
CA GLY A 16 -6.82 38.59 22.03
C GLY A 16 -6.89 37.69 20.81
N PHE A 17 -6.06 37.90 19.77
CA PHE A 17 -5.80 36.84 18.81
C PHE A 17 -4.88 35.85 19.52
N SER A 18 -5.49 34.86 20.18
CA SER A 18 -4.83 33.59 20.40
C SER A 18 -4.22 33.20 19.05
N ALA A 19 -2.89 33.24 18.93
CA ALA A 19 -2.24 32.51 17.86
C ALA A 19 -2.78 31.10 18.01
N GLN A 20 -3.66 30.68 17.09
CA GLN A 20 -3.98 29.27 16.96
C GLN A 20 -2.61 28.59 16.88
N PRO A 21 -2.35 27.57 17.72
CA PRO A 21 -1.09 26.86 17.66
C PRO A 21 -0.86 26.51 16.19
N ALA A 22 0.28 26.93 15.64
CA ALA A 22 0.63 26.56 14.29
C ALA A 22 0.50 25.04 14.23
N HIS A 23 -0.51 24.57 13.50
CA HIS A 23 -0.78 23.15 13.38
C HIS A 23 0.52 22.51 12.90
N MET A 24 1.05 21.60 13.72
CA MET A 24 2.32 20.94 13.47
C MET A 24 2.10 20.02 12.26
N GLN A 25 2.38 20.55 11.07
CA GLN A 25 2.36 19.80 9.83
C GLN A 25 3.62 18.95 9.78
N ASP A 26 3.43 17.67 9.49
CA ASP A 26 4.56 16.75 9.32
C ASP A 26 4.92 16.69 7.85
N ASP A 27 6.21 16.60 7.57
CA ASP A 27 6.71 16.23 6.26
C ASP A 27 6.41 14.73 6.06
N LEU A 28 5.50 14.44 5.15
CA LEU A 28 5.05 13.10 4.81
C LEU A 28 5.67 12.66 3.49
N PHE A 29 6.03 11.39 3.42
CA PHE A 29 6.53 10.75 2.22
C PHE A 29 5.81 9.42 2.03
N VAL A 30 5.29 9.22 0.83
CA VAL A 30 4.66 7.99 0.37
C VAL A 30 5.43 7.52 -0.85
N GLU A 31 5.85 6.25 -0.84
CA GLU A 31 6.51 5.57 -1.96
C GLU A 31 5.71 4.31 -2.25
N GLU A 32 5.23 4.19 -3.48
CA GLU A 32 4.61 2.99 -4.00
C GLU A 32 5.39 2.52 -5.23
N THR A 33 5.88 1.28 -5.19
CA THR A 33 6.72 0.70 -6.24
C THR A 33 6.12 -0.55 -6.86
N PHE A 34 4.97 -1.03 -6.35
CA PHE A 34 4.21 -2.17 -6.86
C PHE A 34 4.97 -3.51 -6.96
N ASP A 35 6.25 -3.56 -6.54
CA ASP A 35 7.17 -4.70 -6.59
C ASP A 35 6.61 -5.96 -5.87
N ASP A 36 5.67 -5.79 -4.94
CA ASP A 36 5.03 -6.87 -4.19
C ASP A 36 3.68 -7.34 -4.78
N GLY A 37 3.27 -6.76 -5.91
CA GLY A 37 2.02 -7.09 -6.59
C GLY A 37 0.78 -6.42 -6.00
N GLU A 38 0.96 -5.45 -5.10
CA GLU A 38 -0.11 -4.71 -4.44
C GLU A 38 0.06 -3.19 -4.66
N ALA A 39 -0.96 -2.41 -4.33
CA ALA A 39 -0.96 -0.95 -4.41
C ALA A 39 -1.49 -0.41 -3.07
N GLN A 40 -0.65 -0.43 -2.04
CA GLN A 40 -1.09 -0.15 -0.68
C GLN A 40 -1.47 1.33 -0.51
N GLY A 41 -2.61 1.56 0.15
CA GLY A 41 -3.16 2.91 0.31
C GLY A 41 -3.75 3.50 -0.97
N TRP A 42 -3.86 2.73 -2.06
CA TRP A 42 -4.52 3.14 -3.29
C TRP A 42 -5.85 2.41 -3.47
N SER A 43 -6.91 3.18 -3.70
CA SER A 43 -8.20 2.69 -4.17
C SER A 43 -8.16 2.62 -5.69
N LEU A 44 -8.03 1.41 -6.23
CA LEU A 44 -8.05 1.16 -7.67
C LEU A 44 -9.47 0.91 -8.14
N ASP A 45 -9.92 1.64 -9.17
CA ASP A 45 -11.10 1.22 -9.89
C ASP A 45 -10.79 0.10 -10.91
N GLY A 46 -11.82 -0.41 -11.57
CA GLY A 46 -11.68 -1.57 -12.46
C GLY A 46 -10.76 -1.37 -13.67
N ALA A 47 -10.32 -0.14 -13.97
CA ALA A 47 -9.38 0.14 -15.06
C ALA A 47 -7.92 -0.04 -14.63
N TRP A 48 -7.63 -0.04 -13.32
CA TRP A 48 -6.28 -0.10 -12.78
C TRP A 48 -6.01 -1.43 -12.07
N PHE A 49 -4.82 -1.98 -12.28
CA PHE A 49 -4.37 -3.19 -11.62
C PHE A 49 -2.84 -3.24 -11.56
N VAL A 50 -2.30 -3.99 -10.60
CA VAL A 50 -0.86 -4.24 -10.52
C VAL A 50 -0.53 -5.51 -11.29
N ASP A 51 0.44 -5.43 -12.21
CA ASP A 51 0.93 -6.54 -13.03
C ASP A 51 2.44 -6.40 -13.24
N ASP A 52 3.19 -7.50 -13.06
CA ASP A 52 4.66 -7.57 -13.19
C ASP A 52 5.44 -6.45 -12.46
N GLY A 53 5.00 -6.08 -11.26
CA GLY A 53 5.65 -5.02 -10.48
C GLY A 53 5.37 -3.60 -10.97
N LEU A 54 4.38 -3.42 -11.84
CA LEU A 54 3.98 -2.13 -12.41
C LEU A 54 2.50 -1.88 -12.12
N LEU A 55 2.13 -0.61 -11.92
CA LEU A 55 0.73 -0.21 -11.97
C LEU A 55 0.32 -0.01 -13.43
N SER A 56 -0.59 -0.87 -13.88
CA SER A 56 -1.13 -0.89 -15.24
C SER A 56 -2.53 -0.32 -15.25
N GLY A 57 -2.81 0.59 -16.18
CA GLY A 57 -4.15 1.13 -16.40
C GLY A 57 -4.60 0.94 -17.84
N GLU A 58 -5.83 0.46 -18.05
CA GLU A 58 -6.44 0.25 -19.36
C GLU A 58 -7.89 0.79 -19.40
N GLY A 59 -8.16 1.72 -20.30
CA GLY A 59 -9.47 2.33 -20.49
C GLY A 59 -9.63 3.66 -19.76
N SER A 60 -10.80 3.87 -19.15
CA SER A 60 -11.12 5.07 -18.38
C SER A 60 -11.33 4.69 -16.92
N GLY A 61 -10.61 5.33 -16.00
CA GLY A 61 -10.75 5.06 -14.59
C GLY A 61 -9.69 5.71 -13.69
N TYR A 62 -10.00 5.75 -12.39
CA TYR A 62 -9.25 6.37 -11.31
C TYR A 62 -8.48 5.34 -10.46
N ALA A 63 -7.26 5.71 -10.08
CA ALA A 63 -6.59 5.20 -8.89
C ALA A 63 -6.35 6.37 -7.94
N GLU A 64 -6.88 6.28 -6.72
CA GLU A 64 -6.85 7.37 -5.74
C GLU A 64 -6.07 6.96 -4.49
N TYR A 65 -5.16 7.81 -4.03
CA TYR A 65 -4.45 7.58 -2.77
C TYR A 65 -5.35 7.97 -1.60
N THR A 66 -5.70 6.99 -0.76
CA THR A 66 -6.70 7.17 0.30
C THR A 66 -6.10 7.54 1.66
N GLY A 67 -4.78 7.45 1.82
CA GLY A 67 -4.13 7.50 3.14
C GLY A 67 -4.00 8.88 3.77
N VAL A 68 -3.95 9.96 2.97
CA VAL A 68 -3.63 11.32 3.47
C VAL A 68 -4.35 12.38 2.65
N LEU A 69 -4.82 13.44 3.30
CA LEU A 69 -5.19 14.70 2.64
C LEU A 69 -3.97 15.63 2.62
N TRP A 70 -3.59 16.07 1.43
CA TRP A 70 -2.38 16.85 1.18
C TRP A 70 -2.74 18.32 0.99
N ARG A 71 -1.98 19.22 1.63
CA ARG A 71 -2.08 20.67 1.36
C ARG A 71 -1.03 21.08 0.36
N ASP A 72 0.23 20.88 0.73
CA ASP A 72 1.38 21.10 -0.15
C ASP A 72 1.98 19.75 -0.49
N HIS A 73 2.20 19.44 -1.76
CA HIS A 73 2.83 18.18 -2.13
C HIS A 73 3.45 18.24 -3.53
N VAL A 74 4.36 17.30 -3.76
CA VAL A 74 4.92 16.92 -5.04
C VAL A 74 4.52 15.48 -5.30
N THR A 75 3.76 15.26 -6.37
CA THR A 75 3.49 13.92 -6.89
C THR A 75 4.47 13.63 -8.02
N THR A 76 5.33 12.64 -7.84
CA THR A 76 6.25 12.16 -8.88
C THR A 76 5.76 10.83 -9.43
N VAL A 77 5.64 10.75 -10.76
CA VAL A 77 5.28 9.52 -11.49
C VAL A 77 6.47 9.05 -12.30
N ALA A 78 6.87 7.78 -12.11
CA ALA A 78 7.84 7.10 -12.95
C ALA A 78 7.10 6.36 -14.07
N LEU A 79 6.84 7.06 -15.17
CA LEU A 79 6.00 6.61 -16.27
C LEU A 79 6.80 5.77 -17.28
N VAL A 80 6.40 4.52 -17.52
CA VAL A 80 7.09 3.58 -18.41
C VAL A 80 6.53 3.64 -19.84
N GLU A 81 5.21 3.71 -19.93
CA GLU A 81 4.48 3.72 -21.19
C GLU A 81 3.19 4.53 -21.03
N LEU A 82 2.82 5.21 -22.12
CA LEU A 82 1.58 5.95 -22.22
C LEU A 82 1.09 5.90 -23.67
N SER A 83 -0.15 5.47 -23.85
CA SER A 83 -0.92 5.59 -25.08
C SER A 83 -2.21 6.33 -24.78
N GLY A 84 -2.24 7.62 -25.13
CA GLY A 84 -3.39 8.51 -24.93
C GLY A 84 -3.14 9.59 -23.87
N ILE A 85 -4.08 9.74 -22.94
CA ILE A 85 -4.15 10.78 -21.92
C ILE A 85 -4.10 10.15 -20.53
N LEU A 86 -3.07 10.52 -19.77
CA LEU A 86 -2.98 10.29 -18.32
C LEU A 86 -3.21 11.61 -17.61
N GLN A 87 -4.01 11.61 -16.56
CA GLN A 87 -4.25 12.78 -15.73
C GLN A 87 -3.70 12.54 -14.32
N LEU A 88 -2.93 13.48 -13.81
CA LEU A 88 -2.58 13.56 -12.40
C LEU A 88 -3.47 14.60 -11.73
N HIS A 89 -4.24 14.18 -10.74
CA HIS A 89 -5.15 15.01 -9.98
C HIS A 89 -4.51 15.32 -8.63
N ALA A 90 -4.48 16.60 -8.32
CA ALA A 90 -4.15 17.11 -7.00
C ALA A 90 -5.41 17.80 -6.43
N MET A 91 -5.72 17.51 -5.17
CA MET A 91 -6.93 17.96 -4.45
C MET A 91 -8.21 17.39 -5.06
N ALA A 92 -8.24 16.08 -5.33
CA ALA A 92 -9.34 15.43 -6.03
C ALA A 92 -10.73 15.62 -5.38
N ASP A 93 -10.78 15.83 -4.06
CA ASP A 93 -11.97 16.01 -3.22
C ASP A 93 -12.15 17.45 -2.67
N GLY A 94 -11.28 18.39 -3.03
CA GLY A 94 -11.36 19.79 -2.60
C GLY A 94 -12.45 20.60 -3.33
N GLU A 95 -12.71 21.83 -2.89
CA GLU A 95 -13.58 22.77 -3.63
C GLU A 95 -13.03 23.07 -5.04
N GLN A 96 -11.72 22.89 -5.22
CA GLN A 96 -10.99 23.03 -6.47
C GLN A 96 -10.01 21.87 -6.61
N ARG A 97 -9.90 21.32 -7.82
CA ARG A 97 -8.91 20.30 -8.19
C ARG A 97 -8.03 20.82 -9.31
N TYR A 98 -6.75 20.52 -9.23
CA TYR A 98 -5.78 20.77 -10.29
C TYR A 98 -5.50 19.46 -11.01
N ILE A 99 -5.52 19.52 -12.34
CA ILE A 99 -5.36 18.35 -13.19
C ILE A 99 -4.21 18.62 -14.14
N LEU A 100 -3.12 17.86 -14.01
CA LEU A 100 -2.10 17.79 -15.05
C LEU A 100 -2.50 16.70 -16.05
N GLU A 101 -2.89 17.09 -17.25
CA GLU A 101 -3.07 16.19 -18.38
C GLU A 101 -1.73 15.98 -19.08
N ILE A 102 -1.34 14.72 -19.21
CA ILE A 102 -0.16 14.25 -19.90
C ILE A 102 -0.65 13.53 -21.15
N ILE A 103 -0.46 14.15 -22.31
CA ILE A 103 -0.94 13.67 -23.59
C ILE A 103 0.27 13.28 -24.42
N ARG A 104 0.26 12.07 -24.98
CA ARG A 104 1.31 11.66 -25.90
C ARG A 104 0.88 11.85 -27.36
N GLU A 105 1.71 12.54 -28.12
CA GLU A 105 1.57 12.70 -29.56
C GLU A 105 2.87 12.33 -30.28
N GLY A 106 3.04 11.04 -30.63
CA GLY A 106 4.25 10.54 -31.26
C GLY A 106 5.47 10.63 -30.34
N ASP A 107 6.45 11.46 -30.72
CA ASP A 107 7.71 11.69 -30.00
C ASP A 107 7.64 12.92 -29.06
N PHE A 108 6.43 13.41 -28.79
CA PHE A 108 6.20 14.55 -27.92
C PHE A 108 5.24 14.20 -26.78
N LEU A 109 5.47 14.84 -25.63
CA LEU A 109 4.48 14.98 -24.57
C LEU A 109 3.94 16.40 -24.57
N ILE A 110 2.62 16.50 -24.52
CA ILE A 110 1.90 17.74 -24.28
C ILE A 110 1.39 17.69 -22.84
N LEU A 111 1.84 18.65 -22.04
CA LEU A 111 1.49 18.79 -20.64
C LEU A 111 0.53 19.96 -20.50
N VAL A 112 -0.66 19.74 -19.94
CA VAL A 112 -1.69 20.78 -19.78
C VAL A 112 -2.15 20.79 -18.33
N VAL A 113 -2.00 21.94 -17.66
CA VAL A 113 -2.52 22.13 -16.30
C VAL A 113 -3.88 22.79 -16.40
N ASN A 114 -4.90 22.08 -15.91
CA ASN A 114 -6.27 22.54 -15.79
C ASN A 114 -6.63 22.77 -14.32
N ARG A 115 -7.54 23.71 -14.06
CA ARG A 115 -8.23 23.84 -12.78
C ARG A 115 -9.72 23.59 -12.97
N VAL A 116 -10.29 22.74 -12.13
CA VAL A 116 -11.70 22.38 -12.14
C VAL A 116 -12.32 22.61 -10.77
N PHE A 117 -13.47 23.27 -10.73
CA PHE A 117 -14.22 23.50 -9.48
C PHE A 117 -15.13 22.31 -9.14
N ALA A 118 -15.40 22.10 -7.85
CA ALA A 118 -16.22 20.98 -7.36
C ALA A 118 -17.65 20.95 -7.93
N ASP A 119 -18.20 22.10 -8.31
CA ASP A 119 -19.50 22.21 -8.98
C ASP A 119 -19.47 21.85 -10.47
N GLY A 120 -18.28 21.48 -10.99
CA GLY A 120 -18.02 21.13 -12.38
C GLY A 120 -18.19 22.29 -13.35
N SER A 121 -18.35 23.53 -12.86
CA SER A 121 -18.84 24.65 -13.67
C SER A 121 -17.80 25.27 -14.60
N GLN A 122 -16.50 24.94 -14.44
CA GLN A 122 -15.45 25.48 -15.30
C GLN A 122 -14.18 24.63 -15.25
N SER A 123 -13.61 24.35 -16.43
CA SER A 123 -12.22 23.87 -16.58
C SER A 123 -11.44 25.00 -17.25
N ASP A 124 -10.58 25.67 -16.48
CA ASP A 124 -9.69 26.68 -17.03
C ASP A 124 -8.34 26.02 -17.34
N VAL A 125 -7.89 26.10 -18.59
CA VAL A 125 -6.51 25.78 -18.95
C VAL A 125 -5.63 26.90 -18.39
N LEU A 126 -4.81 26.59 -17.39
CA LEU A 126 -3.96 27.57 -16.71
C LEU A 126 -2.60 27.70 -17.41
N ALA A 127 -2.02 26.58 -17.82
CA ALA A 127 -0.74 26.53 -18.51
C ALA A 127 -0.61 25.28 -19.38
N SER A 128 0.26 25.34 -20.37
CA SER A 128 0.62 24.19 -21.20
C SER A 128 2.08 24.25 -21.63
N ALA A 129 2.71 23.09 -21.76
CA ALA A 129 4.06 22.93 -22.30
C ALA A 129 4.12 21.73 -23.25
N GLU A 130 5.10 21.73 -24.13
CA GLU A 130 5.41 20.63 -25.04
C GLU A 130 6.87 20.22 -24.81
N ALA A 131 7.13 18.92 -24.71
CA ALA A 131 8.46 18.37 -24.51
C ALA A 131 8.72 17.24 -25.51
N GLU A 132 9.87 17.29 -26.17
CA GLU A 132 10.36 16.21 -27.03
C GLU A 132 10.91 15.08 -26.15
N ILE A 133 10.54 13.84 -26.45
CA ILE A 133 10.94 12.64 -25.72
C ILE A 133 11.62 11.65 -26.66
N ALA A 134 12.67 10.98 -26.18
CA ALA A 134 13.32 9.92 -26.92
C ALA A 134 12.52 8.62 -26.78
N ALA A 135 11.44 8.46 -27.55
CA ALA A 135 10.58 7.27 -27.47
C ALA A 135 10.89 6.22 -28.55
N TYR A 136 10.58 4.95 -28.25
CA TYR A 136 10.61 3.86 -29.22
C TYR A 136 9.37 2.98 -29.06
N ASN A 137 8.49 2.94 -30.07
CA ASN A 137 7.26 2.12 -30.13
C ASN A 137 6.42 2.19 -28.84
N ASP A 138 5.85 3.36 -28.55
CA ASP A 138 4.93 3.56 -27.42
C ASP A 138 5.53 3.32 -26.01
N SER A 139 6.80 2.96 -25.90
CA SER A 139 7.55 2.96 -24.64
C SER A 139 8.54 4.13 -24.60
N PHE A 140 8.81 4.67 -23.40
CA PHE A 140 9.89 5.66 -23.19
C PHE A 140 11.29 5.03 -23.14
N GLY A 141 11.41 3.74 -23.45
CA GLY A 141 12.68 3.01 -23.53
C GLY A 141 12.89 2.08 -22.34
N SER A 142 14.15 1.86 -21.95
CA SER A 142 14.50 0.98 -20.82
C SER A 142 14.44 1.68 -19.45
N GLU A 143 14.23 2.99 -19.43
CA GLU A 143 14.17 3.81 -18.22
C GLU A 143 12.83 4.54 -18.19
N PRO A 144 12.14 4.58 -17.04
CA PRO A 144 10.90 5.33 -16.90
C PRO A 144 11.19 6.82 -16.99
N LEU A 145 10.19 7.57 -17.46
CA LEU A 145 10.17 9.02 -17.51
C LEU A 145 9.62 9.57 -16.20
N PHE A 146 10.35 10.46 -15.55
CA PHE A 146 9.95 11.07 -14.29
C PHE A 146 9.22 12.39 -14.52
N ILE A 147 7.97 12.45 -14.07
CA ILE A 147 7.12 13.65 -14.14
C ILE A 147 6.78 14.06 -12.72
N ASP A 148 7.18 15.27 -12.33
CA ASP A 148 6.80 15.88 -11.05
C ASP A 148 5.64 16.85 -11.28
N PHE A 149 4.56 16.68 -10.50
CA PHE A 149 3.47 17.63 -10.41
C PHE A 149 3.40 18.16 -8.98
N ALA A 150 3.79 19.42 -8.81
CA ALA A 150 3.95 20.04 -7.50
C ALA A 150 2.94 21.15 -7.27
N ILE A 151 2.35 21.14 -6.08
CA ILE A 151 1.49 22.17 -5.54
C ILE A 151 2.06 22.60 -4.20
N GLU A 152 2.61 23.81 -4.15
CA GLU A 152 3.30 24.33 -2.97
C GLU A 152 2.80 25.74 -2.65
N ALA A 153 2.12 25.89 -1.52
CA ALA A 153 1.47 27.10 -1.03
C ALA A 153 0.40 27.67 -1.98
N ASN A 154 0.84 28.32 -3.06
CA ASN A 154 0.02 28.92 -4.12
C ASN A 154 0.70 28.78 -5.49
N THR A 155 1.78 28.00 -5.58
CA THR A 155 2.54 27.78 -6.81
C THR A 155 2.26 26.40 -7.34
N VAL A 156 1.92 26.31 -8.63
CA VAL A 156 1.79 25.06 -9.35
C VAL A 156 2.99 24.94 -10.29
N SER A 157 3.70 23.82 -10.23
CA SER A 157 4.80 23.54 -11.15
C SER A 157 4.76 22.11 -11.68
N VAL A 158 5.25 21.96 -12.91
CA VAL A 158 5.41 20.67 -13.58
C VAL A 158 6.84 20.55 -14.04
N ARG A 159 7.50 19.46 -13.67
CA ARG A 159 8.87 19.15 -14.08
C ARG A 159 8.91 17.83 -14.82
N LEU A 160 9.76 17.76 -15.84
CA LEU A 160 10.04 16.56 -16.60
C LEU A 160 11.53 16.26 -16.49
N GLU A 161 11.91 15.10 -15.97
CA GLU A 161 13.32 14.74 -15.75
C GLU A 161 14.09 15.81 -14.93
N GLY A 162 13.39 16.45 -13.98
CA GLY A 162 13.92 17.53 -13.16
C GLY A 162 14.01 18.90 -13.83
N GLU A 163 13.65 19.03 -15.11
CA GLU A 163 13.53 20.32 -15.80
C GLU A 163 12.12 20.91 -15.62
N THR A 164 12.03 22.12 -15.07
CA THR A 164 10.75 22.83 -14.92
C THR A 164 10.23 23.30 -16.27
N LEU A 165 9.08 22.77 -16.69
CA LEU A 165 8.42 23.14 -17.94
C LEU A 165 7.26 24.12 -17.73
N ILE A 166 6.56 23.99 -16.60
CA ILE A 166 5.45 24.85 -16.20
C ILE A 166 5.72 25.32 -14.77
N GLU A 167 5.57 26.62 -14.52
CA GLU A 167 5.57 27.19 -13.17
C GLU A 167 4.72 28.46 -13.20
N PHE A 168 3.72 28.54 -12.33
CA PHE A 168 2.92 29.74 -12.16
C PHE A 168 2.37 29.85 -10.74
N PHE A 169 2.05 31.09 -10.36
CA PHE A 169 1.38 31.39 -9.10
C PHE A 169 -0.13 31.49 -9.36
N ASP A 170 -0.93 30.79 -8.57
CA ASP A 170 -2.38 30.89 -8.55
C ASP A 170 -2.83 31.74 -7.35
N GLU A 171 -3.79 32.64 -7.56
CA GLU A 171 -4.28 33.52 -6.50
C GLU A 171 -5.25 32.81 -5.54
N PHE A 172 -5.81 31.69 -5.96
CA PHE A 172 -6.66 30.86 -5.11
C PHE A 172 -5.79 30.07 -4.15
N ALA A 173 -6.18 30.10 -2.86
CA ALA A 173 -5.53 29.26 -1.86
C ALA A 173 -5.86 27.80 -2.12
N PHE A 174 -4.88 26.94 -1.89
CA PHE A 174 -5.03 25.51 -1.95
C PHE A 174 -5.70 24.98 -0.68
N ASP A 175 -6.83 24.30 -0.85
CA ASP A 175 -7.40 23.48 0.21
C ASP A 175 -6.68 22.13 0.28
N GLU A 176 -6.91 21.39 1.36
CA GLU A 176 -6.43 20.03 1.46
C GLU A 176 -7.21 19.11 0.52
N GLY A 177 -6.54 18.11 -0.06
CA GLY A 177 -7.24 17.06 -0.76
C GLY A 177 -6.36 15.90 -1.20
N ARG A 178 -6.99 14.93 -1.85
CA ARG A 178 -6.36 13.67 -2.27
C ARG A 178 -5.55 13.82 -3.55
N VAL A 179 -4.60 12.90 -3.71
CA VAL A 179 -3.89 12.68 -4.96
C VAL A 179 -4.55 11.52 -5.68
N ALA A 180 -4.84 11.68 -6.96
CA ALA A 180 -5.36 10.61 -7.80
C ALA A 180 -4.71 10.63 -9.17
N ILE A 181 -4.75 9.49 -9.84
CA ILE A 181 -4.39 9.36 -11.25
C ILE A 181 -5.60 8.83 -12.02
N ASN A 182 -5.79 9.30 -13.24
CA ASN A 182 -6.93 8.95 -14.06
C ASN A 182 -6.54 8.73 -15.51
N LEU A 183 -7.14 7.74 -16.16
CA LEU A 183 -7.02 7.53 -17.61
C LEU A 183 -8.31 7.96 -18.32
N ILE A 184 -8.16 8.42 -19.57
CA ILE A 184 -9.28 8.75 -20.44
C ILE A 184 -9.16 7.94 -21.72
N ASP A 185 -9.85 6.80 -21.79
CA ASP A 185 -9.85 5.85 -22.91
C ASP A 185 -8.43 5.55 -23.41
N SER A 186 -7.53 5.28 -22.46
CA SER A 186 -6.08 5.28 -22.66
C SER A 186 -5.41 4.08 -22.00
N PHE A 187 -4.11 3.93 -22.20
CA PHE A 187 -3.29 2.94 -21.53
C PHE A 187 -2.06 3.59 -20.91
N ALA A 188 -1.67 3.18 -19.71
CA ALA A 188 -0.43 3.61 -19.07
C ALA A 188 0.20 2.49 -18.24
N LEU A 189 1.54 2.50 -18.17
CA LEU A 189 2.33 1.70 -17.25
C LEU A 189 3.15 2.61 -16.36
N ILE A 190 3.06 2.42 -15.05
CA ILE A 190 3.75 3.23 -14.03
C ILE A 190 4.62 2.30 -13.18
N ASP A 191 5.92 2.58 -13.11
CA ASP A 191 6.91 1.82 -12.30
C ASP A 191 6.84 2.21 -10.83
N ALA A 192 6.58 3.48 -10.55
CA ALA A 192 6.51 3.99 -9.18
C ALA A 192 5.73 5.29 -9.10
N LEU A 193 5.13 5.51 -7.93
CA LEU A 193 4.51 6.76 -7.51
C LEU A 193 5.16 7.23 -6.21
N PHE A 194 5.47 8.52 -6.15
CA PHE A 194 5.98 9.16 -4.95
C PHE A 194 5.12 10.38 -4.63
N ILE A 195 4.77 10.56 -3.36
CA ILE A 195 4.10 11.77 -2.88
C ILE A 195 4.90 12.30 -1.70
N GLU A 196 5.47 13.49 -1.83
CA GLU A 196 6.20 14.18 -0.76
C GLU A 196 5.49 15.50 -0.46
N GLY A 197 5.27 15.82 0.80
CA GLY A 197 4.54 17.05 1.12
C GLY A 197 4.12 17.19 2.57
N THR A 198 3.31 18.20 2.84
CA THR A 198 2.63 18.37 4.12
C THR A 198 1.20 17.85 4.00
N GLY A 199 0.83 17.00 4.93
CA GLY A 199 -0.52 16.46 5.03
C GLY A 199 -0.93 16.24 6.46
N GLN A 200 -2.22 15.96 6.65
CA GLN A 200 -2.76 15.60 7.95
C GLN A 200 -2.90 14.08 8.02
N ARG A 201 -2.23 13.46 8.99
CA ARG A 201 -2.42 12.04 9.33
C ARG A 201 -3.10 11.93 10.69
N PRO A 202 -3.99 10.95 10.87
CA PRO A 202 -4.39 10.56 12.21
C PRO A 202 -3.18 10.01 12.98
N ASP A 203 -3.30 10.00 14.30
CA ASP A 203 -2.39 9.33 15.22
C ASP A 203 -3.29 8.67 16.25
N LEU A 204 -3.90 7.56 15.83
CA LEU A 204 -4.69 6.74 16.71
C LEU A 204 -3.77 6.19 17.80
N THR A 205 -4.30 6.02 19.01
CA THR A 205 -3.52 5.49 20.13
C THR A 205 -4.44 4.87 21.16
N LEU A 206 -3.94 3.82 21.81
CA LEU A 206 -4.58 3.24 22.99
C LEU A 206 -4.14 4.01 24.24
N LEU A 207 -5.02 4.86 24.76
CA LEU A 207 -4.75 5.60 26.00
C LEU A 207 -4.86 4.70 27.23
N ALA A 208 -5.82 3.78 27.23
CA ALA A 208 -6.07 2.87 28.34
C ALA A 208 -6.80 1.59 27.89
N VAL A 209 -6.53 0.50 28.60
CA VAL A 209 -7.30 -0.75 28.55
C VAL A 209 -7.51 -1.18 29.99
N GLU A 210 -8.72 -0.98 30.51
CA GLU A 210 -9.05 -1.23 31.90
C GLU A 210 -10.05 -2.39 32.01
N LEU A 211 -9.80 -3.29 32.97
CA LEU A 211 -10.74 -4.37 33.28
C LEU A 211 -11.96 -3.78 34.01
N VAL A 212 -13.14 -3.96 33.43
CA VAL A 212 -14.41 -3.50 34.00
C VAL A 212 -15.01 -4.56 34.91
N ASP A 213 -15.23 -5.77 34.38
CA ASP A 213 -15.85 -6.87 35.13
C ASP A 213 -15.42 -8.24 34.60
N VAL A 214 -15.63 -9.27 35.42
CA VAL A 214 -15.47 -10.69 35.06
C VAL A 214 -16.70 -11.46 35.50
N TYR A 215 -17.48 -11.95 34.54
CA TYR A 215 -18.74 -12.64 34.83
C TYR A 215 -18.51 -14.13 35.15
N LEU A 216 -19.14 -14.61 36.23
CA LEU A 216 -19.01 -16.00 36.69
C LEU A 216 -20.02 -16.92 35.98
N GLY A 217 -19.53 -17.89 35.20
CA GLY A 217 -20.34 -19.00 34.63
C GLY A 217 -19.89 -19.45 33.23
N SER A 218 -19.42 -18.50 32.45
CA SER A 218 -18.58 -18.59 31.25
C SER A 218 -17.53 -17.52 31.47
N VAL A 219 -16.23 -17.77 31.25
CA VAL A 219 -15.19 -16.77 31.57
C VAL A 219 -15.32 -15.60 30.61
N ILE A 220 -16.21 -14.66 30.92
CA ILE A 220 -16.45 -13.47 30.14
C ILE A 220 -15.73 -12.32 30.84
N VAL A 221 -14.79 -11.72 30.12
CA VAL A 221 -13.99 -10.59 30.59
C VAL A 221 -14.44 -9.37 29.81
N GLU A 222 -14.78 -8.30 30.51
CA GLU A 222 -15.19 -7.03 29.89
C GLU A 222 -14.13 -5.97 30.14
N PHE A 223 -13.67 -5.33 29.06
CA PHE A 223 -12.70 -4.25 29.10
C PHE A 223 -13.32 -2.94 28.63
N GLU A 224 -12.92 -1.84 29.26
CA GLU A 224 -13.09 -0.49 28.73
C GLU A 224 -11.78 -0.11 28.04
N VAL A 225 -11.87 0.19 26.75
CA VAL A 225 -10.74 0.61 25.92
C VAL A 225 -10.93 2.06 25.53
N ILE A 226 -9.95 2.91 25.83
CA ILE A 226 -9.96 4.31 25.42
C ILE A 226 -9.03 4.46 24.22
N VAL A 227 -9.64 4.76 23.08
CA VAL A 227 -8.94 5.07 21.82
C VAL A 227 -8.97 6.58 21.63
N ALA A 228 -7.85 7.17 21.24
CA ALA A 228 -7.79 8.59 20.90
C ALA A 228 -7.09 8.82 19.57
N ASN A 229 -7.44 9.90 18.88
CA ASN A 229 -6.71 10.42 17.74
C ASN A 229 -5.90 11.65 18.17
N GLY A 230 -4.63 11.45 18.50
CA GLY A 230 -3.67 12.51 18.83
C GLY A 230 -3.18 13.30 17.61
N GLY A 231 -3.56 12.89 16.41
CA GLY A 231 -3.09 13.46 15.15
C GLY A 231 -3.89 14.68 14.73
N PRO A 232 -3.40 15.46 13.75
CA PRO A 232 -4.15 16.53 13.13
C PRO A 232 -5.11 16.05 12.05
N GLY A 233 -4.98 14.82 11.53
CA GLY A 233 -5.88 14.26 10.51
C GLY A 233 -7.05 13.51 11.09
N GLU A 234 -8.18 13.47 10.38
CA GLU A 234 -9.33 12.64 10.74
C GLU A 234 -9.00 11.16 10.54
N ALA A 235 -9.35 10.32 11.51
CA ALA A 235 -9.19 8.88 11.42
C ALA A 235 -10.48 8.26 10.86
N PRO A 236 -10.42 7.43 9.80
CA PRO A 236 -11.58 6.68 9.33
C PRO A 236 -12.01 5.62 10.37
N PRO A 237 -13.18 4.97 10.19
CA PRO A 237 -13.56 3.85 11.06
C PRO A 237 -12.54 2.72 11.00
N THR A 238 -12.29 2.07 12.13
CA THR A 238 -11.41 0.89 12.25
C THR A 238 -11.94 -0.05 13.32
N GLU A 239 -11.12 -0.95 13.84
CA GLU A 239 -11.43 -1.83 14.95
C GLU A 239 -10.29 -1.88 15.98
N VAL A 240 -10.66 -2.20 17.21
CA VAL A 240 -9.72 -2.56 18.28
C VAL A 240 -9.99 -3.98 18.73
N CYS A 241 -8.96 -4.81 18.73
CA CYS A 241 -9.06 -6.21 19.14
C CYS A 241 -8.33 -6.45 20.46
N ILE A 242 -9.00 -7.14 21.39
CA ILE A 242 -8.39 -7.62 22.62
C ILE A 242 -8.19 -9.12 22.52
N ASN A 243 -6.95 -9.56 22.69
CA ASN A 243 -6.56 -10.96 22.60
C ASN A 243 -5.81 -11.40 23.86
N PRO A 244 -5.99 -12.64 24.34
CA PRO A 244 -5.10 -13.19 25.37
C PRO A 244 -3.67 -13.29 24.82
N GLU A 245 -2.66 -12.86 25.61
CA GLU A 245 -1.26 -12.82 25.15
C GLU A 245 -0.75 -14.19 24.69
N VAL A 246 -1.17 -15.26 25.39
CA VAL A 246 -0.73 -16.63 25.11
C VAL A 246 -1.60 -17.37 24.08
N SER A 247 -2.70 -16.76 23.61
CA SER A 247 -3.65 -17.37 22.66
C SER A 247 -4.35 -16.29 21.81
N PRO A 248 -3.64 -15.64 20.87
CA PRO A 248 -4.17 -14.52 20.11
C PRO A 248 -5.46 -14.82 19.34
N GLU A 249 -5.66 -16.07 18.92
CA GLU A 249 -6.84 -16.52 18.18
C GLU A 249 -8.15 -16.51 18.99
N ALA A 250 -8.06 -16.41 20.31
CA ALA A 250 -9.23 -16.43 21.20
C ALA A 250 -9.81 -15.03 21.43
N GLY A 251 -9.25 -13.99 20.81
CA GLY A 251 -9.68 -12.61 21.03
C GLY A 251 -10.99 -12.20 20.35
N THR A 252 -11.34 -10.94 20.55
CA THR A 252 -12.56 -10.32 20.03
C THR A 252 -12.26 -8.87 19.63
N CYS A 253 -13.04 -8.31 18.71
CA CYS A 253 -12.85 -6.96 18.20
C CYS A 253 -14.10 -6.11 18.38
N ALA A 254 -13.91 -4.81 18.55
CA ALA A 254 -14.97 -3.80 18.57
C ALA A 254 -14.69 -2.72 17.54
N GLU A 255 -15.75 -2.24 16.87
CA GLU A 255 -15.66 -1.16 15.90
C GLU A 255 -15.31 0.17 16.60
N VAL A 256 -14.31 0.86 16.08
CA VAL A 256 -13.93 2.21 16.45
C VAL A 256 -14.56 3.15 15.41
N PRO A 257 -15.47 4.06 15.81
CA PRO A 257 -16.03 5.04 14.87
C PRO A 257 -14.96 6.00 14.36
N PRO A 258 -15.23 6.76 13.28
CA PRO A 258 -14.34 7.84 12.87
C PRO A 258 -14.03 8.78 14.02
N LEU A 259 -12.77 9.23 14.13
CA LEU A 259 -12.32 10.15 15.17
C LEU A 259 -11.74 11.41 14.53
N ALA A 260 -12.33 12.55 14.89
CA ALA A 260 -11.78 13.84 14.53
C ALA A 260 -10.41 14.07 15.21
N PRO A 261 -9.63 15.06 14.72
CA PRO A 261 -8.37 15.43 15.37
C PRO A 261 -8.57 15.79 16.84
N GLN A 262 -7.76 15.21 17.73
CA GLN A 262 -7.81 15.38 19.18
C GLN A 262 -9.08 14.83 19.86
N GLU A 263 -9.83 13.95 19.20
CA GLU A 263 -10.99 13.26 19.76
C GLU A 263 -10.60 11.92 20.40
N ASP A 264 -11.35 11.50 21.41
CA ASP A 264 -11.25 10.18 22.03
C ASP A 264 -12.63 9.50 22.17
N VAL A 265 -12.61 8.17 22.27
CA VAL A 265 -13.80 7.35 22.46
C VAL A 265 -13.50 6.20 23.42
N ALA A 266 -14.44 5.94 24.33
CA ALA A 266 -14.41 4.77 25.20
C ALA A 266 -15.31 3.67 24.60
N LEU A 267 -14.76 2.46 24.49
CA LEU A 267 -15.40 1.29 23.91
C LEU A 267 -15.42 0.16 24.94
N PHE A 268 -16.52 -0.59 25.00
CA PHE A 268 -16.61 -1.78 25.83
C PHE A 268 -16.42 -3.02 24.97
N VAL A 269 -15.39 -3.80 25.30
CA VAL A 269 -15.01 -5.00 24.55
C VAL A 269 -15.24 -6.22 25.45
N THR A 270 -16.15 -7.10 25.02
CA THR A 270 -16.54 -8.29 25.77
C THR A 270 -15.90 -9.53 25.15
N LEU A 271 -15.02 -10.18 25.90
CA LEU A 271 -14.25 -11.35 25.49
C LEU A 271 -14.78 -12.60 26.19
N GLU A 272 -15.25 -13.57 25.41
CA GLU A 272 -15.65 -14.89 25.92
C GLU A 272 -14.49 -15.87 25.81
N LEU A 273 -13.98 -16.34 26.96
CA LEU A 273 -12.90 -17.31 27.05
C LEU A 273 -13.45 -18.71 27.34
N ASP A 274 -12.75 -19.72 26.83
CA ASP A 274 -13.03 -21.12 27.12
C ASP A 274 -12.90 -21.45 28.61
N ASP A 275 -13.61 -22.47 29.07
CA ASP A 275 -13.62 -22.90 30.48
C ASP A 275 -12.22 -23.26 31.02
N ASP A 276 -11.28 -23.61 30.15
CA ASP A 276 -9.90 -23.94 30.52
C ASP A 276 -9.16 -22.72 31.12
N TRP A 277 -9.60 -21.49 30.86
CA TRP A 277 -9.03 -20.26 31.42
C TRP A 277 -9.41 -19.98 32.88
N GLN A 278 -10.37 -20.72 33.45
CA GLN A 278 -10.83 -20.51 34.82
C GLN A 278 -9.70 -20.69 35.84
N GLY A 279 -9.53 -19.72 36.74
CA GLY A 279 -8.51 -19.77 37.79
C GLY A 279 -7.08 -19.56 37.31
N GLN A 280 -6.90 -19.15 36.04
CA GLN A 280 -5.60 -18.79 35.49
C GLN A 280 -5.31 -17.30 35.65
N ASP A 281 -4.04 -16.96 35.70
CA ASP A 281 -3.55 -15.59 35.57
C ASP A 281 -3.27 -15.32 34.09
N ALA A 282 -3.85 -14.26 33.53
CA ALA A 282 -3.76 -13.94 32.11
C ALA A 282 -3.47 -12.45 31.89
N ALA A 283 -2.60 -12.14 30.93
CA ALA A 283 -2.46 -10.80 30.38
C ALA A 283 -3.12 -10.75 28.99
N PHE A 284 -3.59 -9.57 28.62
CA PHE A 284 -4.30 -9.33 27.37
C PHE A 284 -3.58 -8.24 26.58
N VAL A 285 -3.65 -8.35 25.26
CA VAL A 285 -3.07 -7.40 24.32
C VAL A 285 -4.21 -6.77 23.55
N ALA A 286 -4.35 -5.46 23.67
CA ALA A 286 -5.18 -4.67 22.79
C ALA A 286 -4.36 -4.20 21.59
N VAL A 287 -4.93 -4.36 20.39
CA VAL A 287 -4.34 -3.91 19.13
C VAL A 287 -5.39 -3.08 18.40
N LEU A 288 -5.08 -1.81 18.19
CA LEU A 288 -5.86 -0.88 17.39
C LEU A 288 -5.42 -0.99 15.92
N ASP A 289 -6.38 -0.95 15.00
CA ASP A 289 -6.17 -1.16 13.57
C ASP A 289 -5.30 -2.41 13.28
N PRO A 290 -5.75 -3.61 13.67
CA PRO A 290 -4.97 -4.85 13.50
C PRO A 290 -4.63 -5.17 12.03
N GLY A 291 -5.37 -4.57 11.09
CA GLY A 291 -5.11 -4.68 9.65
C GLY A 291 -3.98 -3.76 9.16
N GLY A 292 -3.61 -2.74 9.93
CA GLY A 292 -2.68 -1.69 9.50
C GLY A 292 -3.18 -0.98 8.25
N GLU A 293 -4.49 -0.79 8.15
CA GLU A 293 -5.15 -0.19 6.98
C GLU A 293 -5.12 1.34 7.02
N ILE A 294 -4.99 1.93 8.21
CA ILE A 294 -4.91 3.37 8.43
C ILE A 294 -3.42 3.75 8.51
N PRO A 295 -2.89 4.58 7.59
CA PRO A 295 -1.54 5.08 7.71
C PRO A 295 -1.46 6.18 8.77
N GLU A 296 -0.74 5.93 9.86
CA GLU A 296 -0.69 6.84 11.01
C GLU A 296 0.66 7.56 11.14
N ARG A 297 0.80 8.34 12.22
CA ARG A 297 2.07 8.98 12.60
C ARG A 297 2.98 8.04 13.38
N ASP A 298 2.43 7.24 14.29
CA ASP A 298 3.18 6.33 15.15
C ASP A 298 2.48 4.98 15.31
N GLU A 299 2.73 4.05 14.39
CA GLU A 299 2.15 2.69 14.45
C GLU A 299 2.51 1.91 15.73
N GLU A 300 3.50 2.34 16.52
CA GLU A 300 3.90 1.64 17.74
C GLU A 300 2.96 1.92 18.93
N ASN A 301 2.15 2.98 18.87
CA ASN A 301 1.23 3.38 19.95
C ASN A 301 -0.17 2.71 19.85
N ASN A 302 -0.36 1.88 18.82
CA ASN A 302 -1.55 1.07 18.55
C ASN A 302 -1.58 -0.25 19.33
N LEU A 303 -0.59 -0.51 20.17
CA LEU A 303 -0.49 -1.73 20.97
C LEU A 303 -0.38 -1.41 22.46
N LEU A 304 -1.24 -2.04 23.27
CA LEU A 304 -1.19 -1.93 24.73
C LEU A 304 -1.38 -3.32 25.37
N VAL A 305 -0.53 -3.66 26.34
CA VAL A 305 -0.63 -4.91 27.12
C VAL A 305 -1.16 -4.58 28.51
N THR A 306 -2.18 -5.30 28.96
CA THR A 306 -2.74 -5.15 30.31
C THR A 306 -1.79 -5.70 31.37
N ASP A 307 -2.00 -5.30 32.62
CA ASP A 307 -1.47 -6.06 33.75
C ASP A 307 -2.02 -7.50 33.76
N VAL A 308 -1.36 -8.39 34.50
CA VAL A 308 -1.82 -9.76 34.71
C VAL A 308 -3.09 -9.76 35.57
N ILE A 309 -4.16 -10.32 35.03
CA ILE A 309 -5.49 -10.42 35.64
C ILE A 309 -5.70 -11.86 36.14
N ALA A 310 -6.06 -12.00 37.41
CA ALA A 310 -6.44 -13.28 37.98
C ALA A 310 -7.89 -13.61 37.61
N LEU A 311 -8.10 -14.58 36.72
CA LEU A 311 -9.43 -15.03 36.34
C LEU A 311 -10.03 -15.87 37.47
N PRO A 312 -11.30 -15.65 37.85
CA PRO A 312 -11.91 -16.36 38.95
C PRO A 312 -11.94 -17.86 38.64
N GLY A 313 -11.34 -18.66 39.53
CA GLY A 313 -11.58 -20.10 39.55
C GLY A 313 -13.02 -20.36 39.98
N GLY A 314 -13.66 -21.42 39.47
CA GLY A 314 -15.07 -21.78 39.73
C GLY A 314 -15.45 -22.13 41.19
N GLY A 315 -14.87 -21.47 42.20
CA GLY A 315 -15.16 -21.63 43.62
C GLY A 315 -15.47 -20.31 44.30
N THR A 316 -16.76 -20.13 44.64
CA THR A 316 -17.34 -19.26 45.70
C THR A 316 -16.73 -17.87 45.92
N GLN A 317 -17.49 -16.83 45.53
CA GLN A 317 -17.31 -15.40 45.81
C GLN A 317 -16.64 -15.08 47.16
N VAL A 318 -15.54 -14.31 47.11
CA VAL A 318 -15.07 -13.48 48.22
C VAL A 318 -15.15 -12.02 47.76
N GLU A 319 -15.97 -11.24 48.47
CA GLU A 319 -16.22 -9.81 48.27
C GLU A 319 -14.92 -8.97 48.48
N PRO A 320 -14.54 -8.05 47.57
CA PRO A 320 -13.34 -7.23 47.74
C PRO A 320 -13.61 -6.01 48.64
N PRO A 321 -12.64 -5.59 49.49
CA PRO A 321 -12.75 -4.36 50.26
C PRO A 321 -12.38 -3.13 49.44
N ALA A 322 -13.13 -2.05 49.65
CA ALA A 322 -12.94 -0.75 49.04
C ALA A 322 -11.62 -0.06 49.43
N GLY A 323 -10.98 0.54 48.44
CA GLY A 323 -10.32 1.86 48.56
C GLY A 323 -8.80 1.86 48.52
N VAL A 324 -8.24 2.31 47.39
CA VAL A 324 -6.96 3.05 47.34
C VAL A 324 -7.04 4.10 46.23
N VAL A 325 -6.81 5.36 46.61
CA VAL A 325 -6.70 6.53 45.73
C VAL A 325 -5.21 6.81 45.44
N PRO A 326 -4.77 7.05 44.19
CA PRO A 326 -3.44 7.58 43.91
C PRO A 326 -3.44 9.12 43.72
N PRO A 327 -2.33 9.83 44.03
CA PRO A 327 -2.20 11.28 43.90
C PRO A 327 -1.72 11.73 42.52
N PRO A 328 -1.92 13.02 42.13
CA PRO A 328 -1.45 13.56 40.86
C PRO A 328 0.00 14.06 40.95
N ALA A 329 0.80 13.83 39.92
CA ALA A 329 2.11 14.44 39.74
C ALA A 329 2.19 15.14 38.38
N THR A 330 2.16 16.46 38.40
CA THR A 330 2.36 17.34 37.25
C THR A 330 3.81 17.84 37.25
N GLY A 331 4.56 17.57 36.18
CA GLY A 331 5.90 18.11 35.94
C GLY A 331 5.96 18.92 34.63
N PRO A 332 6.78 19.98 34.54
CA PRO A 332 6.79 20.88 33.37
C PRO A 332 7.68 20.36 32.23
N ASN A 333 7.11 20.31 31.02
CA ASN A 333 7.81 19.97 29.77
C ASN A 333 8.67 21.15 29.27
N LEU A 334 9.95 20.89 29.06
CA LEU A 334 10.94 21.76 28.42
C LEU A 334 11.35 21.14 27.07
N LEU A 335 10.50 21.23 26.05
CA LEU A 335 10.75 20.61 24.73
C LEU A 335 10.29 21.43 23.49
N PRO A 336 10.67 22.71 23.28
CA PRO A 336 10.43 23.34 21.97
C PRO A 336 11.68 23.78 21.19
N VAL A 337 12.91 23.48 21.64
CA VAL A 337 14.13 23.96 20.95
C VAL A 337 14.87 22.85 20.16
N LEU A 338 14.49 21.57 20.30
CA LEU A 338 15.17 20.46 19.63
C LEU A 338 14.64 20.15 18.21
N VAL A 339 13.41 20.56 17.88
CA VAL A 339 12.67 20.07 16.69
C VAL A 339 13.19 20.64 15.35
N LEU A 340 13.67 21.89 15.32
CA LEU A 340 14.13 22.53 14.08
C LEU A 340 15.50 22.04 13.56
N PHE A 341 16.30 21.36 14.38
CA PHE A 341 17.56 20.75 13.93
C PHE A 341 17.39 19.30 13.43
N LEU A 342 16.27 18.63 13.75
CA LEU A 342 16.01 17.26 13.31
C LEU A 342 15.43 17.17 11.88
N GLY A 343 14.53 18.09 11.49
CA GLY A 343 13.91 18.08 10.15
C GLY A 343 14.91 18.20 9.00
N GLY A 344 15.88 19.11 9.10
CA GLY A 344 16.93 19.27 8.07
C GLY A 344 17.92 18.09 7.98
N LEU A 345 18.09 17.32 9.07
CA LEU A 345 18.91 16.10 9.06
C LEU A 345 18.14 14.90 8.50
N LEU A 346 16.82 14.86 8.69
CA LEU A 346 15.92 13.83 8.14
C LEU A 346 15.81 13.93 6.61
N GLY A 347 15.60 15.12 6.05
CA GLY A 347 15.55 15.32 4.59
C GLY A 347 16.86 14.93 3.88
N LEU A 348 18.02 15.29 4.46
CA LEU A 348 19.33 14.88 3.90
C LEU A 348 19.57 13.36 4.02
N ALA A 349 19.14 12.73 5.11
CA ALA A 349 19.22 11.28 5.27
C ALA A 349 18.34 10.56 4.24
N LEU A 350 17.19 11.13 3.88
CA LEU A 350 16.25 10.59 2.90
C LEU A 350 16.80 10.68 1.46
N VAL A 351 17.32 11.84 1.04
CA VAL A 351 17.99 11.97 -0.28
C VAL A 351 19.14 10.98 -0.42
N ILE A 352 19.90 10.76 0.67
CA ILE A 352 20.96 9.74 0.70
C ILE A 352 20.37 8.31 0.61
N ARG A 353 19.20 8.06 1.20
CA ARG A 353 18.53 6.74 1.21
C ARG A 353 17.93 6.41 -0.15
N VAL A 354 17.18 7.34 -0.77
CA VAL A 354 16.60 7.21 -2.11
C VAL A 354 17.70 7.08 -3.16
N GLY A 355 18.71 7.97 -3.13
CA GLY A 355 19.87 7.88 -4.03
C GLY A 355 20.67 6.58 -3.86
N ARG A 356 20.71 6.01 -2.64
CA ARG A 356 21.27 4.66 -2.42
C ARG A 356 20.39 3.55 -3.01
N ARG A 357 19.06 3.66 -2.93
CA ARG A 357 18.11 2.67 -3.46
C ARG A 357 18.14 2.62 -4.99
N ILE A 358 18.07 3.77 -5.66
CA ILE A 358 18.21 3.88 -7.13
C ILE A 358 19.55 3.31 -7.59
N ARG A 359 20.65 3.70 -6.92
CA ARG A 359 21.98 3.16 -7.23
C ARG A 359 22.06 1.65 -7.00
N ARG A 360 21.42 1.11 -5.96
CA ARG A 360 21.34 -0.33 -5.72
C ARG A 360 20.58 -1.05 -6.84
N ARG A 361 19.44 -0.52 -7.31
CA ARG A 361 18.71 -1.07 -8.47
C ARG A 361 19.58 -1.14 -9.72
N GLY A 362 20.31 -0.06 -10.04
CA GLY A 362 21.27 -0.07 -11.15
C GLY A 362 22.35 -1.15 -10.97
N GLN A 363 22.89 -1.30 -9.76
CA GLN A 363 23.87 -2.34 -9.44
C GLN A 363 23.31 -3.77 -9.48
N GLN A 364 22.01 -3.96 -9.20
CA GLN A 364 21.34 -5.25 -9.30
C GLN A 364 21.17 -5.68 -10.76
N ARG A 365 20.81 -4.74 -11.65
CA ARG A 365 20.72 -4.99 -13.10
C ARG A 365 22.07 -5.35 -13.71
N GLU A 366 23.15 -4.71 -13.24
CA GLU A 366 24.53 -4.98 -13.68
C GLU A 366 25.20 -6.17 -12.95
N ALA A 367 24.50 -6.82 -12.02
CA ALA A 367 25.11 -7.85 -11.19
C ALA A 367 25.45 -9.11 -11.99
N GLN A 368 26.61 -9.70 -11.68
CA GLN A 368 27.15 -10.86 -12.36
C GLN A 368 27.35 -12.01 -11.37
N ARG A 369 27.18 -13.25 -11.85
CA ARG A 369 27.46 -14.44 -11.06
C ARG A 369 28.96 -14.72 -11.03
N GLY A 370 29.47 -15.06 -9.85
CA GLY A 370 30.88 -15.37 -9.62
C GLY A 370 31.68 -14.23 -9.00
N GLU A 371 32.90 -14.53 -8.56
CA GLU A 371 33.81 -13.52 -8.01
C GLU A 371 34.44 -12.66 -9.13
N PRO A 372 34.75 -11.37 -8.87
CA PRO A 372 35.46 -10.55 -9.84
C PRO A 372 36.85 -11.12 -10.15
N THR A 373 37.32 -10.95 -11.39
CA THR A 373 38.67 -11.38 -11.80
C THR A 373 39.75 -10.68 -10.98
N HIS A 374 40.91 -11.32 -10.80
CA HIS A 374 42.01 -10.76 -10.00
C HIS A 374 42.51 -9.40 -10.50
N ASP A 375 42.54 -9.18 -11.80
CA ASP A 375 42.94 -7.92 -12.41
C ASP A 375 41.74 -6.97 -12.55
N CYS A 376 41.97 -5.68 -12.27
CA CYS A 376 40.96 -4.64 -12.41
C CYS A 376 41.55 -3.28 -12.79
N THR A 377 40.74 -2.45 -13.46
CA THR A 377 41.12 -1.09 -13.84
C THR A 377 40.65 -0.08 -12.78
N PRO A 378 41.50 0.87 -12.32
CA PRO A 378 41.09 1.85 -11.31
C PRO A 378 39.79 2.59 -11.70
N GLY A 379 38.79 2.54 -10.83
CA GLY A 379 37.48 3.16 -11.07
C GLY A 379 36.40 2.20 -11.58
N GLU A 380 36.79 1.02 -12.08
CA GLU A 380 35.89 -0.05 -12.47
C GLU A 380 35.04 -0.52 -11.27
N ARG A 381 33.79 -0.91 -11.57
CA ARG A 381 32.80 -1.39 -10.60
C ARG A 381 32.33 -2.77 -11.04
N TYR A 382 32.08 -3.61 -10.06
CA TYR A 382 31.55 -4.95 -10.26
C TYR A 382 30.56 -5.24 -9.14
N THR A 383 29.44 -5.87 -9.43
CA THR A 383 28.50 -6.33 -8.40
C THR A 383 28.36 -7.83 -8.53
N GLN A 384 28.78 -8.58 -7.52
CA GLN A 384 28.57 -10.01 -7.44
C GLN A 384 27.14 -10.26 -6.95
N VAL A 385 26.41 -11.17 -7.59
CA VAL A 385 25.15 -11.71 -7.05
C VAL A 385 25.33 -13.17 -6.67
N GLU A 386 25.01 -13.48 -5.42
CA GLU A 386 24.87 -14.83 -4.89
C GLU A 386 23.38 -15.08 -4.70
N THR A 387 22.87 -16.14 -5.34
CA THR A 387 21.44 -16.48 -5.29
C THR A 387 21.26 -17.71 -4.41
N GLU A 388 20.58 -17.55 -3.29
CA GLU A 388 20.10 -18.64 -2.46
C GLU A 388 18.61 -18.86 -2.74
N VAL A 389 18.27 -20.07 -3.21
CA VAL A 389 16.88 -20.41 -3.51
C VAL A 389 16.27 -21.08 -2.29
N GLY A 390 15.48 -20.31 -1.56
CA GLY A 390 14.56 -20.82 -0.55
C GLY A 390 13.42 -21.57 -1.25
N LEU A 391 13.52 -22.90 -1.30
CA LEU A 391 12.45 -23.75 -1.82
C LEU A 391 11.27 -23.75 -0.83
N ARG A 392 10.45 -22.70 -0.88
CA ARG A 392 9.13 -22.70 -0.28
C ARG A 392 8.15 -23.38 -1.25
N ARG A 393 7.05 -23.87 -0.70
CA ARG A 393 6.00 -24.52 -1.52
C ARG A 393 5.19 -23.42 -2.20
N MET A 394 5.12 -23.47 -3.53
CA MET A 394 4.23 -22.58 -4.29
C MET A 394 2.78 -22.69 -3.81
N LYS A 395 2.14 -21.54 -3.61
CA LYS A 395 0.74 -21.33 -3.26
C LYS A 395 0.04 -20.72 -4.47
N VAL A 396 -1.18 -21.18 -4.76
CA VAL A 396 -2.03 -20.53 -5.76
C VAL A 396 -2.69 -19.35 -5.08
N ARG A 397 -2.41 -18.13 -5.54
CA ARG A 397 -2.88 -16.89 -4.91
C ARG A 397 -4.20 -16.44 -5.48
N HIS A 398 -4.26 -16.38 -6.80
CA HIS A 398 -5.47 -16.04 -7.53
C HIS A 398 -5.53 -16.80 -8.86
N ILE A 399 -6.69 -16.75 -9.49
CA ILE A 399 -6.92 -17.32 -10.83
C ILE A 399 -7.45 -16.20 -11.70
N THR A 400 -6.86 -16.03 -12.88
CA THR A 400 -7.22 -14.96 -13.81
C THR A 400 -7.99 -15.56 -14.98
N LEU A 401 -9.12 -14.94 -15.30
CA LEU A 401 -9.95 -15.21 -16.48
C LEU A 401 -9.73 -14.06 -17.45
N ARG A 402 -9.08 -14.32 -18.59
CA ARG A 402 -8.85 -13.32 -19.66
C ARG A 402 -9.73 -13.65 -20.85
N ALA A 403 -10.69 -12.78 -21.19
CA ALA A 403 -11.46 -12.92 -22.42
C ALA A 403 -10.73 -12.24 -23.58
N ALA A 404 -10.57 -12.94 -24.70
CA ALA A 404 -10.08 -12.33 -25.93
C ALA A 404 -11.24 -11.65 -26.65
N ASP A 405 -11.65 -10.48 -26.16
CA ASP A 405 -12.52 -9.55 -26.87
C ASP A 405 -11.77 -8.25 -27.21
N ALA A 406 -12.45 -7.30 -27.86
CA ALA A 406 -11.85 -6.03 -28.25
C ALA A 406 -11.42 -5.15 -27.05
N ASN A 407 -11.92 -5.46 -25.84
CA ASN A 407 -11.71 -4.69 -24.62
C ASN A 407 -10.96 -5.49 -23.53
N ARG A 408 -10.35 -6.64 -23.89
CA ARG A 408 -9.54 -7.52 -23.03
C ARG A 408 -10.03 -7.57 -21.58
N SER A 409 -11.24 -8.06 -21.34
CA SER A 409 -11.70 -8.14 -19.95
C SER A 409 -10.88 -9.15 -19.15
N VAL A 410 -10.39 -8.67 -18.00
CA VAL A 410 -9.64 -9.47 -17.03
C VAL A 410 -10.48 -9.58 -15.76
N ARG A 411 -10.71 -10.80 -15.29
CA ARG A 411 -11.35 -11.04 -13.99
C ARG A 411 -10.45 -11.89 -13.11
N THR A 412 -10.12 -11.36 -11.94
CA THR A 412 -9.29 -12.03 -10.94
C THR A 412 -10.15 -12.68 -9.87
N LEU A 413 -9.99 -13.99 -9.69
CA LEU A 413 -10.70 -14.80 -8.70
C LEU A 413 -9.81 -15.07 -7.49
N ARG A 414 -10.24 -14.58 -6.31
CA ARG A 414 -9.60 -14.82 -5.02
C ARG A 414 -10.46 -15.77 -4.16
N GLY A 415 -9.88 -16.35 -3.10
CA GLY A 415 -10.63 -17.13 -2.10
C GLY A 415 -10.80 -18.62 -2.41
N ALA A 416 -12.03 -19.09 -2.60
CA ALA A 416 -12.36 -20.52 -2.58
C ALA A 416 -11.74 -21.33 -3.74
N LEU A 417 -11.74 -20.78 -4.96
CA LEU A 417 -11.21 -21.45 -6.14
C LEU A 417 -9.69 -21.65 -6.11
N PRO A 418 -8.86 -20.61 -5.84
CA PRO A 418 -7.42 -20.78 -5.63
C PRO A 418 -7.09 -21.80 -4.54
N ARG A 419 -7.83 -21.79 -3.41
CA ARG A 419 -7.66 -22.77 -2.33
C ARG A 419 -7.96 -24.20 -2.77
N THR A 420 -9.01 -24.39 -3.58
CA THR A 420 -9.39 -25.72 -4.11
C THR A 420 -8.34 -26.23 -5.09
N LEU A 421 -7.82 -25.38 -5.99
CA LEU A 421 -6.72 -25.76 -6.89
C LEU A 421 -5.44 -26.09 -6.11
N HIS A 422 -5.10 -25.27 -5.10
CA HIS A 422 -3.95 -25.53 -4.24
C HIS A 422 -4.06 -26.88 -3.50
N ARG A 423 -5.27 -27.23 -3.03
CA ARG A 423 -5.55 -28.54 -2.44
C ARG A 423 -5.34 -29.67 -3.45
N ALA A 424 -5.83 -29.54 -4.68
CA ALA A 424 -5.62 -30.56 -5.72
C ALA A 424 -4.13 -30.75 -6.06
N ILE A 425 -3.36 -29.66 -6.13
CA ILE A 425 -1.89 -29.71 -6.30
C ILE A 425 -1.23 -30.48 -5.14
N ARG A 426 -1.65 -30.22 -3.90
CA ARG A 426 -1.13 -30.91 -2.70
C ARG A 426 -1.48 -32.40 -2.72
N GLU A 427 -2.73 -32.76 -3.01
CA GLU A 427 -3.17 -34.16 -3.13
C GLU A 427 -2.32 -34.89 -4.16
N ARG A 428 -2.17 -34.31 -5.35
CA ARG A 428 -1.33 -34.88 -6.42
C ARG A 428 0.12 -35.10 -5.97
N ARG A 429 0.77 -34.09 -5.38
CA ARG A 429 2.16 -34.18 -4.89
C ARG A 429 2.35 -35.22 -3.79
N THR A 430 1.31 -35.47 -2.98
CA THR A 430 1.35 -36.46 -1.90
C THR A 430 0.94 -37.87 -2.38
N GLY A 431 0.67 -38.04 -3.68
CA GLY A 431 0.21 -39.31 -4.25
C GLY A 431 -1.25 -39.66 -3.95
N SER A 432 -2.01 -38.71 -3.37
CA SER A 432 -3.45 -38.85 -3.19
C SER A 432 -4.17 -38.58 -4.53
N ASP A 433 -5.32 -39.24 -4.75
CA ASP A 433 -6.12 -39.02 -5.95
C ASP A 433 -6.86 -37.67 -5.88
N PRO A 434 -6.54 -36.69 -6.74
CA PRO A 434 -7.17 -35.37 -6.68
C PRO A 434 -8.53 -35.31 -7.40
N ALA A 435 -9.06 -36.42 -7.92
CA ALA A 435 -10.23 -36.43 -8.80
C ALA A 435 -11.45 -35.67 -8.25
N GLU A 436 -11.80 -35.88 -6.97
CA GLU A 436 -12.94 -35.18 -6.35
C GLU A 436 -12.68 -33.66 -6.23
N THR A 437 -11.47 -33.28 -5.83
CA THR A 437 -11.08 -31.87 -5.69
C THR A 437 -11.02 -31.17 -7.05
N VAL A 438 -10.55 -31.87 -8.08
CA VAL A 438 -10.53 -31.38 -9.47
C VAL A 438 -11.95 -31.20 -10.01
N GLU A 439 -12.88 -32.12 -9.70
CA GLU A 439 -14.30 -31.98 -10.07
C GLU A 439 -14.93 -30.74 -9.40
N ALA A 440 -14.68 -30.56 -8.10
CA ALA A 440 -15.16 -29.39 -7.35
C ALA A 440 -14.58 -28.07 -7.92
N PHE A 441 -13.28 -28.04 -8.20
CA PHE A 441 -12.61 -26.90 -8.83
C PHE A 441 -13.19 -26.59 -10.21
N ALA A 442 -13.29 -27.60 -11.09
CA ALA A 442 -13.80 -27.44 -12.44
C ALA A 442 -15.25 -26.95 -12.45
N SER A 443 -16.08 -27.42 -11.51
CA SER A 443 -17.47 -26.96 -11.37
C SER A 443 -17.57 -25.51 -10.91
N GLY A 444 -16.74 -25.08 -9.96
CA GLY A 444 -16.70 -23.68 -9.53
C GLY A 444 -16.19 -22.77 -10.65
N LEU A 445 -15.08 -23.15 -11.29
CA LEU A 445 -14.48 -22.39 -12.38
C LEU A 445 -15.41 -22.30 -13.61
N ALA A 446 -16.15 -23.37 -13.93
CA ALA A 446 -17.15 -23.34 -15.01
C ALA A 446 -18.29 -22.35 -14.73
N ALA A 447 -18.65 -22.13 -13.46
CA ALA A 447 -19.65 -21.14 -13.09
C ALA A 447 -19.12 -19.71 -13.26
N GLU A 448 -17.91 -19.45 -12.76
CA GLU A 448 -17.25 -18.13 -12.93
C GLU A 448 -16.99 -17.81 -14.40
N ALA A 449 -16.53 -18.78 -15.19
CA ALA A 449 -16.32 -18.63 -16.62
C ALA A 449 -17.62 -18.30 -17.36
N LEU A 450 -18.73 -18.97 -17.02
CA LEU A 450 -20.03 -18.66 -17.62
C LEU A 450 -20.51 -17.25 -17.23
N ASP A 451 -20.39 -16.87 -15.96
CA ASP A 451 -20.76 -15.53 -15.51
C ASP A 451 -19.93 -14.45 -16.21
N THR A 452 -18.63 -14.69 -16.42
CA THR A 452 -17.78 -13.81 -17.21
C THR A 452 -18.27 -13.75 -18.66
N LEU A 453 -18.50 -14.89 -19.33
CA LEU A 453 -18.97 -14.92 -20.72
C LEU A 453 -20.31 -14.20 -20.93
N LEU A 454 -21.25 -14.32 -19.98
CA LEU A 454 -22.57 -13.67 -20.08
C LEU A 454 -22.49 -12.14 -20.01
N LYS A 455 -21.38 -11.58 -19.55
CA LYS A 455 -21.13 -10.12 -19.53
C LYS A 455 -20.58 -9.61 -20.86
N HIS A 456 -20.18 -10.50 -21.78
CA HIS A 456 -19.59 -10.13 -23.07
C HIS A 456 -20.42 -10.66 -24.23
N ASP A 457 -20.85 -9.77 -25.12
CA ASP A 457 -21.67 -10.16 -26.28
C ASP A 457 -20.88 -10.93 -27.36
N THR A 458 -19.55 -10.88 -27.32
CA THR A 458 -18.67 -11.33 -28.42
C THR A 458 -17.49 -12.18 -28.01
N ALA A 459 -17.32 -12.54 -26.72
CA ALA A 459 -16.15 -13.29 -26.26
C ALA A 459 -16.12 -14.70 -26.88
N GLN A 460 -15.16 -14.93 -27.78
CA GLN A 460 -14.99 -16.22 -28.47
C GLN A 460 -13.94 -17.11 -27.79
N GLU A 461 -13.05 -16.53 -27.00
CA GLU A 461 -11.96 -17.24 -26.34
C GLU A 461 -11.78 -16.74 -24.91
N LEU A 462 -11.62 -17.68 -23.98
CA LEU A 462 -11.40 -17.42 -22.56
C LEU A 462 -10.17 -18.22 -22.10
N THR A 463 -9.14 -17.51 -21.69
CA THR A 463 -7.92 -18.08 -21.10
C THR A 463 -8.02 -18.06 -19.59
N VAL A 464 -7.73 -19.19 -18.96
CA VAL A 464 -7.68 -19.32 -17.50
C VAL A 464 -6.25 -19.54 -17.06
N GLU A 465 -5.74 -18.67 -16.20
CA GLU A 465 -4.39 -18.69 -15.66
C GLU A 465 -4.43 -18.86 -14.14
N ALA A 466 -3.51 -19.63 -13.57
CA ALA A 466 -3.27 -19.66 -12.14
C ALA A 466 -2.00 -18.87 -11.82
N HIS A 467 -2.11 -17.91 -10.91
CA HIS A 467 -0.98 -17.20 -10.36
C HIS A 467 -0.41 -17.98 -9.17
N LEU A 468 0.82 -18.45 -9.30
CA LEU A 468 1.52 -19.19 -8.26
C LEU A 468 2.66 -18.36 -7.69
N GLU A 469 2.69 -18.24 -6.37
CA GLU A 469 3.76 -17.60 -5.62
C GLU A 469 4.41 -18.59 -4.67
N GLY A 470 5.71 -18.52 -4.47
CA GLY A 470 6.32 -19.14 -3.29
C GLY A 470 7.64 -19.83 -3.52
N LEU A 471 8.37 -19.51 -4.58
CA LEU A 471 9.82 -19.64 -4.54
C LEU A 471 10.35 -18.32 -3.97
N GLU A 472 11.01 -18.36 -2.81
CA GLU A 472 11.65 -17.17 -2.27
C GLU A 472 13.11 -17.21 -2.70
N VAL A 473 13.50 -16.28 -3.55
CA VAL A 473 14.86 -16.17 -4.07
C VAL A 473 15.54 -15.05 -3.30
N GLU A 474 16.45 -15.41 -2.40
CA GLU A 474 17.29 -14.42 -1.73
C GLU A 474 18.52 -14.16 -2.60
N ASN A 475 18.63 -12.94 -3.11
CA ASN A 475 19.80 -12.49 -3.86
C ASN A 475 20.65 -11.60 -2.96
N THR A 476 21.84 -12.05 -2.61
CA THR A 476 22.85 -11.24 -1.92
C THR A 476 23.75 -10.55 -2.94
N TYR A 477 23.70 -9.23 -2.96
CA TYR A 477 24.49 -8.38 -3.84
C TYR A 477 25.70 -7.83 -3.08
N THR A 478 26.90 -8.11 -3.60
CA THR A 478 28.15 -7.60 -3.05
C THR A 478 28.81 -6.66 -4.05
N PRO A 479 28.86 -5.34 -3.79
CA PRO A 479 29.51 -4.40 -4.68
C PRO A 479 31.03 -4.43 -4.45
N TYR A 480 31.81 -4.34 -5.52
CA TYR A 480 33.25 -4.21 -5.54
C TYR A 480 33.65 -2.94 -6.29
N ARG A 481 34.69 -2.26 -5.79
CA ARG A 481 35.30 -1.11 -6.46
C ARG A 481 36.79 -1.31 -6.59
N CYS A 482 37.33 -1.18 -7.80
CA CYS A 482 38.76 -1.27 -8.02
C CYS A 482 39.47 0.00 -7.52
N VAL A 483 40.43 -0.14 -6.60
CA VAL A 483 41.22 0.95 -6.01
C VAL A 483 42.72 0.71 -6.16
N LYS A 484 43.50 1.79 -6.26
CA LYS A 484 44.98 1.70 -6.19
C LYS A 484 45.42 1.63 -4.73
N GLN A 485 46.11 0.56 -4.34
CA GLN A 485 46.70 0.40 -3.02
C GLN A 485 48.15 -0.07 -3.17
N GLY A 486 49.11 0.77 -2.74
CA GLY A 486 50.52 0.40 -2.76
C GLY A 486 51.14 0.19 -4.16
N GLY A 487 50.59 0.80 -5.21
CA GLY A 487 51.08 0.65 -6.59
C GLY A 487 50.43 -0.48 -7.39
N THR A 488 49.66 -1.35 -6.73
CA THR A 488 48.82 -2.39 -7.37
C THR A 488 47.35 -1.99 -7.35
N THR A 489 46.55 -2.53 -8.27
CA THR A 489 45.09 -2.42 -8.24
C THR A 489 44.49 -3.61 -7.52
N VAL A 490 43.52 -3.34 -6.65
CA VAL A 490 42.84 -4.37 -5.88
C VAL A 490 41.34 -4.06 -5.82
N TRP A 491 40.52 -5.11 -5.87
CA TRP A 491 39.09 -4.98 -5.60
C TRP A 491 38.86 -4.73 -4.12
N LYS A 492 38.21 -3.62 -3.79
CA LYS A 492 37.72 -3.34 -2.45
C LYS A 492 36.26 -3.76 -2.36
N LYS A 493 35.99 -4.77 -1.55
CA LYS A 493 34.63 -5.24 -1.21
C LYS A 493 33.88 -4.15 -0.44
N GLY A 494 32.66 -3.85 -0.87
CA GLY A 494 31.73 -2.94 -0.20
C GLY A 494 30.77 -3.67 0.74
N ILE A 495 29.75 -2.94 1.22
CA ILE A 495 28.71 -3.49 2.09
C ILE A 495 27.73 -4.27 1.22
N ALA A 496 27.60 -5.57 1.47
CA ALA A 496 26.62 -6.41 0.79
C ALA A 496 25.19 -6.09 1.27
N TRP A 497 24.20 -6.37 0.44
CA TRP A 497 22.79 -6.31 0.82
C TRP A 497 22.04 -7.49 0.21
N THR A 498 21.03 -8.00 0.92
CA THR A 498 20.16 -9.07 0.44
C THR A 498 18.82 -8.48 0.00
N VAL A 499 18.28 -9.00 -1.09
CA VAL A 499 16.90 -8.76 -1.51
C VAL A 499 16.22 -10.11 -1.61
N SER A 500 15.14 -10.27 -0.86
CA SER A 500 14.22 -11.38 -1.06
C SER A 500 13.28 -11.02 -2.20
N GLN A 501 13.25 -11.85 -3.24
CA GLN A 501 12.26 -11.75 -4.31
C GLN A 501 11.37 -12.97 -4.23
N GLN A 502 10.08 -12.72 -4.09
CA GLN A 502 9.09 -13.77 -4.22
C GLN A 502 8.91 -14.04 -5.71
N GLN A 503 9.41 -15.18 -6.17
CA GLN A 503 9.17 -15.61 -7.54
C GLN A 503 7.71 -16.03 -7.66
N ALA A 504 6.99 -15.27 -8.46
CA ALA A 504 5.68 -15.58 -8.97
C ALA A 504 5.78 -16.15 -10.39
N ARG A 505 4.76 -16.89 -10.82
CA ARG A 505 4.56 -17.26 -12.22
C ARG A 505 3.08 -17.47 -12.51
N ASP A 506 2.69 -17.19 -13.74
CA ASP A 506 1.38 -17.52 -14.25
C ASP A 506 1.44 -18.80 -15.08
N ASP A 507 0.64 -19.79 -14.70
CA ASP A 507 0.48 -21.02 -15.47
C ASP A 507 -0.89 -21.02 -16.15
N ALA A 508 -0.91 -21.11 -17.48
CA ALA A 508 -2.14 -21.35 -18.23
C ALA A 508 -2.72 -22.72 -17.88
N LEU A 509 -3.93 -22.73 -17.32
CA LEU A 509 -4.67 -23.94 -16.95
C LEU A 509 -5.45 -24.50 -18.13
N VAL A 510 -6.20 -23.62 -18.84
CA VAL A 510 -7.04 -24.00 -19.96
C VAL A 510 -7.31 -22.79 -20.86
N VAL A 511 -7.34 -23.03 -22.16
CA VAL A 511 -7.84 -22.08 -23.17
C VAL A 511 -9.13 -22.66 -23.72
N LEU A 512 -10.23 -21.92 -23.55
CA LEU A 512 -11.55 -22.30 -24.01
C LEU A 512 -11.89 -21.44 -25.24
N SER A 513 -11.94 -22.06 -26.42
CA SER A 513 -12.19 -21.37 -27.69
C SER A 513 -13.59 -21.66 -28.24
N ALA A 514 -14.03 -20.83 -29.19
CA ALA A 514 -15.32 -20.92 -29.86
C ALA A 514 -16.51 -20.89 -28.90
N LEU A 515 -16.42 -20.05 -27.86
CA LEU A 515 -17.50 -19.84 -26.90
C LEU A 515 -18.54 -18.90 -27.52
N ASP A 516 -19.81 -19.27 -27.38
CA ASP A 516 -20.95 -18.44 -27.73
C ASP A 516 -21.78 -18.21 -26.46
N PRO A 517 -21.88 -16.95 -25.97
CA PRO A 517 -22.61 -16.63 -24.74
C PRO A 517 -24.06 -17.14 -24.73
N ASN A 518 -24.69 -17.30 -25.90
CA ASN A 518 -26.09 -17.72 -26.02
C ASN A 518 -26.30 -19.24 -25.94
N THR A 519 -25.26 -20.02 -26.25
CA THR A 519 -25.35 -21.49 -26.32
C THR A 519 -24.42 -22.20 -25.34
N THR A 520 -23.41 -21.50 -24.83
CA THR A 520 -22.48 -22.02 -23.83
C THR A 520 -23.21 -22.17 -22.50
N SER A 521 -23.06 -23.33 -21.87
CA SER A 521 -23.63 -23.63 -20.56
C SER A 521 -22.55 -24.10 -19.60
N LYS A 522 -22.83 -24.03 -18.30
CA LYS A 522 -21.92 -24.58 -17.28
C LYS A 522 -21.55 -26.04 -17.58
N ALA A 523 -22.53 -26.84 -18.04
CA ALA A 523 -22.32 -28.24 -18.36
C ALA A 523 -21.37 -28.46 -19.55
N SER A 524 -21.42 -27.58 -20.57
CA SER A 524 -20.49 -27.67 -21.71
C SER A 524 -19.06 -27.26 -21.36
N LEU A 525 -18.88 -26.41 -20.34
CA LEU A 525 -17.56 -25.97 -19.86
C LEU A 525 -16.89 -26.97 -18.90
N LEU A 526 -17.68 -27.76 -18.17
CA LEU A 526 -17.16 -28.62 -17.10
C LEU A 526 -16.15 -29.66 -17.58
N ALA A 527 -16.49 -30.42 -18.64
CA ALA A 527 -15.63 -31.47 -19.17
C ALA A 527 -14.26 -30.97 -19.69
N PRO A 528 -14.18 -29.91 -20.52
CA PRO A 528 -12.90 -29.39 -20.99
C PRO A 528 -12.04 -28.81 -19.85
N ILE A 529 -12.64 -28.04 -18.91
CA ILE A 529 -11.92 -27.51 -17.76
C ILE A 529 -11.34 -28.65 -16.91
N ARG A 530 -12.15 -29.66 -16.57
CA ARG A 530 -11.70 -30.82 -15.78
C ARG A 530 -10.54 -31.56 -16.45
N GLY A 531 -10.66 -31.81 -17.76
CA GLY A 531 -9.61 -32.49 -18.53
C GLY A 531 -8.30 -31.71 -18.54
N ALA A 532 -8.37 -30.40 -18.78
CA ALA A 532 -7.21 -29.53 -18.83
C ALA A 532 -6.52 -29.40 -17.46
N VAL A 533 -7.28 -29.21 -16.38
CA VAL A 533 -6.73 -29.14 -15.01
C VAL A 533 -6.09 -30.47 -14.62
N THR A 534 -6.69 -31.61 -14.96
CA THR A 534 -6.09 -32.93 -14.71
C THR A 534 -4.76 -33.06 -15.44
N ALA A 535 -4.71 -32.72 -16.73
CA ALA A 535 -3.48 -32.76 -17.52
C ALA A 535 -2.41 -31.81 -16.98
N TYR A 536 -2.80 -30.61 -16.54
CA TYR A 536 -1.91 -29.64 -15.89
C TYR A 536 -1.28 -30.24 -14.61
N LEU A 537 -2.09 -30.85 -13.74
CA LEU A 537 -1.61 -31.48 -12.51
C LEU A 537 -0.67 -32.66 -12.79
N GLU A 538 -0.97 -33.46 -13.82
CA GLU A 538 -0.12 -34.59 -14.22
C GLU A 538 1.22 -34.13 -14.79
N HIS A 539 1.22 -33.07 -15.60
CA HIS A 539 2.41 -32.58 -16.28
C HIS A 539 3.34 -31.78 -15.36
N ARG A 540 2.80 -30.93 -14.48
CA ARG A 540 3.58 -29.99 -13.65
C ARG A 540 3.88 -30.47 -12.23
N PHE A 541 3.14 -31.47 -11.76
CA PHE A 541 3.23 -31.95 -10.39
C PHE A 541 3.21 -33.49 -10.33
N GLY A 542 3.68 -34.14 -11.40
CA GLY A 542 3.86 -35.59 -11.45
C GLY A 542 4.86 -36.08 -10.40
N PRO A 543 4.79 -37.36 -10.02
CA PRO A 543 5.67 -37.97 -9.02
C PRO A 543 7.16 -37.95 -9.40
N ASP A 544 7.48 -37.74 -10.68
CA ASP A 544 8.85 -37.68 -11.19
C ASP A 544 9.50 -36.29 -11.05
N GLU A 545 8.75 -35.25 -10.63
CA GLU A 545 9.24 -33.87 -10.45
C GLU A 545 9.33 -33.40 -8.98
N ALA A 546 9.02 -34.29 -8.02
CA ALA A 546 9.18 -34.03 -6.58
C ALA A 546 10.55 -34.48 -6.07
#